data_AF-A0A958T4K7-F1
#
_entry.id   AF-A0A958T4K7-F1
#
_cell.length_a   1.000
_cell.length_b   1.000
_cell.length_c   1.000
_cell.angle_alpha   90.00
_cell.angle_beta   90.00
_cell.angle_gamma   90.00
#
_symmetry.space_group_name_H-M   'P 1'
#
loop_
_entity.id
_entity.type
_entity.pdbx_description
1 polymer ?
#
loop_
_entity_poly.entity_id
_entity_poly.type
_entity_poly.pdbx_seq_one_letter_code
_entity_poly.pdbx_strand_id
1 'polypeptide(L)'
;MKKTILLLVGLSMLFFNCTVKEKIVFNDDYSGTYLVNFDMSPFMKAFEESMGGNQTTDTNEEKEYEVIDTVMVFADIMEMYKDSISQLPEEKRVAMEAVKDMYMKMQMDEKEKTMSFGIGLDFSTIDELKGIREKVRKAQSLNAQNDQVSSLKEGSPLGKFMGDNNSDVVYSISNSAFSRVTVIDEETQKELEELNNELDSSSDDPTTDEFKNYFSESFYEVEITFPRKIKSSSVETSEISNDSKTISYKADWMEYLKDPRVLDVNVEFVDE
;
A
#
# COMPACT_ATOMS: atom_id res chain seq x y z
N MET A 1 1.12 6.05 -55.67
CA MET A 1 2.27 5.43 -54.97
C MET A 1 2.48 6.15 -53.65
N LYS A 2 2.52 5.39 -52.55
CA LYS A 2 3.03 5.69 -51.19
C LYS A 2 2.29 6.80 -50.42
N LYS A 3 1.19 6.44 -49.75
CA LYS A 3 1.12 5.98 -48.34
C LYS A 3 1.35 7.10 -47.32
N THR A 4 0.33 7.92 -47.13
CA THR A 4 0.07 8.62 -45.86
C THR A 4 -0.34 7.56 -44.85
N ILE A 5 0.62 7.05 -44.07
CA ILE A 5 0.36 6.16 -42.94
C ILE A 5 0.80 6.90 -41.69
N LEU A 6 -0.21 7.34 -40.94
CA LEU A 6 -0.33 7.14 -39.50
C LEU A 6 0.94 7.39 -38.68
N LEU A 7 1.11 8.62 -38.21
CA LEU A 7 1.90 8.88 -37.00
C LEU A 7 0.93 9.40 -35.91
N LEU A 8 -0.07 8.58 -35.62
CA LEU A 8 -0.80 8.62 -34.35
C LEU A 8 0.09 7.85 -33.37
N VAL A 9 1.22 8.47 -32.99
CA VAL A 9 1.93 8.06 -31.77
C VAL A 9 0.98 8.45 -30.67
N GLY A 10 0.11 7.50 -30.34
CA GLY A 10 -0.69 7.53 -29.13
C GLY A 10 0.30 7.83 -28.02
N LEU A 11 0.12 9.01 -27.45
CA LEU A 11 0.64 9.41 -26.17
C LEU A 11 0.09 8.41 -25.16
N SER A 12 0.72 7.23 -25.10
CA SER A 12 0.59 6.31 -23.98
C SER A 12 1.39 6.96 -22.86
N MET A 13 0.78 8.01 -22.31
CA MET A 13 1.00 8.42 -20.94
C MET A 13 0.61 7.22 -20.08
N LEU A 14 1.57 6.34 -19.83
CA LEU A 14 1.47 5.40 -18.72
C LEU A 14 1.77 6.23 -17.47
N PHE A 15 0.82 7.08 -17.07
CA PHE A 15 0.78 7.62 -15.71
C PHE A 15 0.22 6.52 -14.82
N PHE A 16 1.05 5.53 -14.48
CA PHE A 16 0.77 4.64 -13.37
C PHE A 16 1.42 5.22 -12.12
N ASN A 17 0.98 6.40 -11.69
CA ASN A 17 1.29 6.90 -10.35
C ASN A 17 0.38 6.16 -9.35
N CYS A 18 0.59 4.86 -9.19
CA CYS A 18 -0.07 4.06 -8.17
C CYS A 18 0.81 4.12 -6.93
N THR A 19 0.35 4.75 -5.85
CA THR A 19 1.11 4.84 -4.61
C THR A 19 0.83 3.63 -3.73
N VAL A 20 -0.41 3.15 -3.72
CA VAL A 20 -0.80 1.94 -3.00
C VAL A 20 -1.67 1.06 -3.88
N LYS A 21 -1.36 -0.23 -3.90
CA LYS A 21 -2.17 -1.29 -4.50
C LYS A 21 -2.56 -2.32 -3.45
N GLU A 22 -3.83 -2.36 -3.07
CA GLU A 22 -4.44 -3.42 -2.26
C GLU A 22 -4.99 -4.50 -3.18
N LYS A 23 -4.54 -5.74 -2.96
CA LYS A 23 -4.96 -6.90 -3.73
C LYS A 23 -5.50 -7.99 -2.81
N ILE A 24 -6.69 -8.49 -3.14
CA ILE A 24 -7.30 -9.63 -2.48
C ILE A 24 -7.65 -10.67 -3.53
N VAL A 25 -7.15 -11.90 -3.37
CA VAL A 25 -7.46 -13.01 -4.27
C VAL A 25 -8.11 -14.12 -3.46
N PHE A 26 -9.38 -14.39 -3.74
CA PHE A 26 -10.13 -15.48 -3.12
C PHE A 26 -10.02 -16.76 -3.95
N ASN A 27 -9.81 -17.88 -3.26
CA ASN A 27 -9.92 -19.23 -3.78
C ASN A 27 -11.38 -19.70 -3.76
N ASP A 28 -11.65 -20.87 -4.34
CA ASP A 28 -13.01 -21.44 -4.41
C ASP A 28 -13.66 -21.72 -3.04
N ASP A 29 -12.85 -21.92 -1.99
CA ASP A 29 -13.29 -22.12 -0.61
C ASP A 29 -13.33 -20.81 0.22
N TYR A 30 -13.13 -19.66 -0.43
CA TYR A 30 -13.01 -18.33 0.18
C TYR A 30 -11.83 -18.14 1.15
N SER A 31 -10.86 -19.07 1.17
CA SER A 31 -9.49 -18.74 1.58
C SER A 31 -8.86 -17.81 0.54
N GLY A 32 -7.67 -17.28 0.81
CA GLY A 32 -7.03 -16.41 -0.17
C GLY A 32 -5.75 -15.73 0.29
N THR A 33 -5.36 -14.73 -0.50
CA THR A 33 -4.19 -13.90 -0.24
C THR A 33 -4.59 -12.43 -0.20
N TYR A 34 -4.20 -11.74 0.86
CA TYR A 34 -4.21 -10.29 0.97
C TYR A 34 -2.80 -9.75 0.75
N LEU A 35 -2.65 -8.70 -0.03
CA LEU A 35 -1.39 -7.99 -0.23
C LEU A 35 -1.67 -6.50 -0.42
N VAL A 36 -1.11 -5.66 0.43
CA VAL A 36 -1.01 -4.22 0.17
C VAL A 36 0.41 -3.90 -0.23
N ASN A 37 0.59 -3.22 -1.37
CA ASN A 37 1.89 -2.85 -1.91
C ASN A 37 2.00 -1.33 -2.04
N PHE A 38 3.08 -0.76 -1.52
CA PHE A 38 3.42 0.64 -1.56
C PHE A 38 4.52 0.87 -2.60
N ASP A 39 4.31 1.77 -3.57
CA ASP A 39 5.33 2.19 -4.52
C ASP A 39 6.13 3.36 -3.97
N MET A 40 7.34 3.07 -3.51
CA MET A 40 8.29 4.03 -2.93
C MET A 40 9.31 4.52 -3.95
N SER A 41 9.19 4.10 -5.22
CA SER A 41 10.09 4.52 -6.31
C SER A 41 10.20 6.04 -6.44
N PRO A 42 9.09 6.81 -6.37
CA PRO A 42 9.23 8.25 -6.50
C PRO A 42 9.85 8.87 -5.23
N PHE A 43 9.71 8.28 -4.05
CA PHE A 43 10.36 8.72 -2.82
C PHE A 43 11.87 8.50 -2.90
N MET A 44 12.31 7.35 -3.44
CA MET A 44 13.73 7.11 -3.72
C MET A 44 14.33 8.18 -4.63
N LYS A 45 13.62 8.58 -5.70
CA LYS A 45 14.08 9.61 -6.62
C LYS A 45 14.25 10.97 -5.92
N ALA A 46 13.27 11.36 -5.10
CA ALA A 46 13.33 12.61 -4.33
C ALA A 46 14.43 12.59 -3.25
N PHE A 47 14.64 11.45 -2.59
CA PHE A 47 15.69 11.28 -1.58
C PHE A 47 17.10 11.37 -2.19
N GLU A 48 17.30 10.82 -3.38
CA GLU A 48 18.56 10.94 -4.13
C GLU A 48 18.84 12.39 -4.56
N GLU A 49 17.82 13.12 -5.02
CA GLU A 49 17.93 14.52 -5.42
C GLU A 49 18.29 15.44 -4.23
N SER A 50 17.67 15.21 -3.07
CA SER A 50 17.90 16.00 -1.85
C SER A 50 19.23 15.70 -1.14
N MET A 51 19.74 14.46 -1.25
CA MET A 51 21.08 14.08 -0.77
C MET A 51 22.21 14.47 -1.73
N GLY A 52 21.90 15.21 -2.80
CA GLY A 52 22.88 15.65 -3.78
C GLY A 52 23.39 14.48 -4.61
N GLY A 53 22.52 13.92 -5.45
CA GLY A 53 22.75 12.83 -6.43
C GLY A 53 23.92 13.00 -7.41
N ASN A 54 24.83 13.94 -7.15
CA ASN A 54 26.20 13.94 -7.61
C ASN A 54 27.16 13.77 -6.42
N GLN A 55 27.10 12.64 -5.72
CA GLN A 55 28.36 12.07 -5.23
C GLN A 55 29.09 11.50 -6.44
N THR A 56 29.66 12.40 -7.23
CA THR A 56 30.90 12.08 -7.95
C THR A 56 31.94 11.94 -6.85
N THR A 57 32.02 10.75 -6.24
CA THR A 57 33.24 10.37 -5.56
C THR A 57 34.33 10.41 -6.62
N ASP A 58 35.35 11.24 -6.41
CA ASP A 58 36.56 11.37 -7.23
C ASP A 58 37.42 10.06 -7.18
N THR A 59 36.78 8.91 -7.11
CA THR A 59 37.37 7.58 -7.08
C THR A 59 36.76 6.80 -8.23
N ASN A 60 37.62 6.37 -9.17
CA ASN A 60 37.28 5.47 -10.29
C ASN A 60 36.86 4.07 -9.80
N GLU A 61 35.89 3.97 -8.91
CA GLU A 61 35.25 2.72 -8.51
C GLU A 61 33.83 2.73 -9.11
N GLU A 62 33.56 1.77 -10.00
CA GLU A 62 32.22 1.57 -10.56
C GLU A 62 31.27 1.27 -9.39
N LYS A 63 30.31 2.16 -9.13
CA LYS A 63 29.25 1.90 -8.14
C LYS A 63 28.51 0.64 -8.58
N GLU A 64 28.64 -0.44 -7.80
CA GLU A 64 27.79 -1.61 -7.98
C GLU A 64 26.36 -1.22 -7.58
N TYR A 65 25.42 -1.35 -8.53
CA TYR A 65 24.02 -1.10 -8.29
C TYR A 65 23.40 -2.32 -7.62
N GLU A 66 22.69 -2.12 -6.51
CA GLU A 66 22.00 -3.20 -5.82
C GLU A 66 20.63 -3.50 -6.43
N VAL A 67 20.33 -4.79 -6.58
CA VAL A 67 19.00 -5.29 -6.94
C VAL A 67 18.56 -6.23 -5.83
N ILE A 68 17.44 -5.90 -5.18
CA ILE A 68 16.88 -6.68 -4.09
C ILE A 68 15.49 -7.16 -4.51
N ASP A 69 15.25 -8.47 -4.45
CA ASP A 69 13.92 -9.06 -4.58
C ASP A 69 13.79 -10.11 -3.48
N THR A 70 13.09 -9.75 -2.41
CA THR A 70 13.05 -10.55 -1.18
C THR A 70 11.63 -10.72 -0.69
N VAL A 71 11.29 -11.94 -0.30
CA VAL A 71 10.10 -12.27 0.50
C VAL A 71 10.56 -12.68 1.88
N MET A 72 10.04 -12.03 2.91
CA MET A 72 10.33 -12.33 4.30
C MET A 72 9.04 -12.78 5.00
N VAL A 73 9.03 -13.97 5.59
CA VAL A 73 7.90 -14.46 6.39
C VAL A 73 8.21 -14.17 7.86
N PHE A 74 7.29 -13.50 8.57
CA PHE A 74 7.55 -13.08 9.95
C PHE A 74 7.73 -14.28 10.89
N ALA A 75 6.97 -15.36 10.70
CA ALA A 75 7.16 -16.60 11.46
C ALA A 75 8.60 -17.15 11.34
N ASP A 76 9.17 -17.15 10.12
CA ASP A 76 10.54 -17.62 9.88
C ASP A 76 11.57 -16.71 10.55
N ILE A 77 11.36 -15.38 10.50
CA ILE A 77 12.20 -14.41 11.24
C ILE A 77 12.11 -14.68 12.74
N MET A 78 10.92 -14.92 13.26
CA MET A 78 10.69 -15.20 14.68
C MET A 78 11.38 -16.47 15.14
N GLU A 79 11.40 -17.51 14.31
CA GLU A 79 12.10 -18.76 14.60
C GLU A 79 13.62 -18.58 14.50
N MET A 80 14.11 -17.97 13.40
CA MET A 80 15.53 -17.78 13.13
C MET A 80 16.21 -16.90 14.17
N TYR A 81 15.54 -15.84 14.62
CA TYR A 81 16.06 -14.87 15.59
C TYR A 81 15.42 -14.97 16.96
N LYS A 82 14.88 -16.15 17.32
CA LYS A 82 14.14 -16.40 18.57
C LYS A 82 14.85 -15.87 19.82
N ASP A 83 16.15 -16.15 19.95
CA ASP A 83 16.93 -15.73 21.11
C ASP A 83 17.05 -14.19 21.17
N SER A 84 17.29 -13.54 20.03
CA SER A 84 17.35 -12.08 19.93
C SER A 84 15.99 -11.42 20.17
N ILE A 85 14.90 -12.00 19.64
CA ILE A 85 13.53 -11.51 19.80
C ILE A 85 13.07 -11.66 21.25
N SER A 86 13.51 -12.71 21.95
CA SER A 86 13.20 -12.89 23.38
C SER A 86 13.81 -11.81 24.28
N GLN A 87 14.84 -11.10 23.79
CA GLN A 87 15.50 -10.00 24.50
C GLN A 87 14.93 -8.63 24.15
N LEU A 88 13.99 -8.54 23.19
CA LEU A 88 13.36 -7.28 22.84
C LEU A 88 12.44 -6.79 23.97
N PRO A 89 12.23 -5.47 24.09
CA PRO A 89 11.18 -4.90 24.93
C PRO A 89 9.82 -5.54 24.65
N GLU A 90 8.98 -5.66 25.68
CA GLU A 90 7.69 -6.35 25.60
C GLU A 90 6.80 -5.83 24.46
N GLU A 91 6.76 -4.52 24.28
CA GLU A 91 6.04 -3.85 23.19
C GLU A 91 6.43 -4.42 21.81
N LYS A 92 7.73 -4.62 21.57
CA LYS A 92 8.25 -5.17 20.30
C LYS A 92 7.93 -6.65 20.16
N ARG A 93 7.99 -7.40 21.26
CA ARG A 93 7.67 -8.82 21.27
C ARG A 93 6.19 -9.05 20.95
N VAL A 94 5.32 -8.20 21.50
CA VAL A 94 3.87 -8.19 21.21
C VAL A 94 3.60 -7.79 19.75
N ALA A 95 4.29 -6.77 19.24
CA ALA A 95 4.16 -6.37 17.84
C ALA A 95 4.61 -7.48 16.87
N MET A 96 5.73 -8.15 17.13
CA MET A 96 6.20 -9.29 16.34
C MET A 96 5.21 -10.46 16.34
N GLU A 97 4.66 -10.82 17.51
CA GLU A 97 3.65 -11.88 17.61
C GLU A 97 2.37 -11.53 16.83
N ALA A 98 1.96 -10.25 16.82
CA ALA A 98 0.76 -9.79 16.13
C ALA A 98 0.85 -9.89 14.59
N VAL A 99 2.07 -9.94 14.04
CA VAL A 99 2.32 -9.99 12.60
C VAL A 99 2.93 -11.31 12.15
N LYS A 100 3.03 -12.32 13.03
CA LYS A 100 3.75 -13.58 12.75
C LYS A 100 3.26 -14.32 11.51
N ASP A 101 1.96 -14.24 11.22
CA ASP A 101 1.31 -14.93 10.10
C ASP A 101 1.38 -14.12 8.80
N MET A 102 2.03 -12.95 8.84
CA MET A 102 2.20 -12.06 7.69
C MET A 102 3.54 -12.32 6.98
N TYR A 103 3.65 -11.74 5.79
CA TYR A 103 4.90 -11.67 5.06
C TYR A 103 5.14 -10.26 4.51
N MET A 104 6.40 -9.92 4.30
CA MET A 104 6.82 -8.72 3.59
C MET A 104 7.41 -9.09 2.23
N LYS A 105 7.16 -8.25 1.23
CA LYS A 105 7.78 -8.30 -0.09
C LYS A 105 8.54 -7.00 -0.28
N MET A 106 9.81 -7.09 -0.63
CA MET A 106 10.62 -5.92 -0.94
C MET A 106 11.25 -6.11 -2.30
N GLN A 107 11.02 -5.16 -3.19
CA GLN A 107 11.67 -5.10 -4.49
C GLN A 107 12.35 -3.75 -4.63
N MET A 108 13.61 -3.74 -5.01
CA MET A 108 14.40 -2.55 -5.23
C MET A 108 15.34 -2.78 -6.42
N ASP A 109 15.38 -1.81 -7.31
CA ASP A 109 16.38 -1.72 -8.37
C ASP A 109 16.95 -0.31 -8.33
N GLU A 110 18.18 -0.16 -7.81
CA GLU A 110 18.84 1.14 -7.68
C GLU A 110 19.10 1.80 -9.03
N LYS A 111 19.34 1.01 -10.08
CA LYS A 111 19.65 1.51 -11.41
C LYS A 111 18.40 2.08 -12.08
N GLU A 112 17.30 1.33 -12.00
CA GLU A 112 16.00 1.76 -12.53
C GLU A 112 15.27 2.74 -11.59
N LYS A 113 15.82 2.97 -10.40
CA LYS A 113 15.28 3.86 -9.36
C LYS A 113 13.86 3.45 -8.97
N THR A 114 13.68 2.15 -8.78
CA THR A 114 12.41 1.56 -8.38
C THR A 114 12.52 0.93 -7.00
N MET A 115 11.47 1.10 -6.21
CA MET A 115 11.32 0.43 -4.94
C MET A 115 9.86 0.21 -4.63
N SER A 116 9.50 -1.01 -4.30
CA SER A 116 8.19 -1.35 -3.78
C SER A 116 8.30 -2.16 -2.51
N PHE A 117 7.41 -1.87 -1.58
CA PHE A 117 7.30 -2.53 -0.31
C PHE A 117 5.89 -3.05 -0.13
N GLY A 118 5.73 -4.36 0.06
CA GLY A 118 4.45 -5.02 0.23
C GLY A 118 4.35 -5.73 1.57
N ILE A 119 3.16 -5.71 2.15
CA ILE A 119 2.81 -6.50 3.33
C ILE A 119 1.59 -7.34 2.98
N GLY A 120 1.65 -8.64 3.26
CA GLY A 120 0.58 -9.56 2.94
C GLY A 120 0.30 -10.60 4.02
N LEU A 121 -0.83 -11.28 3.84
CA LEU A 121 -1.33 -12.34 4.69
C LEU A 121 -2.02 -13.38 3.80
N ASP A 122 -1.67 -14.64 3.97
CA ASP A 122 -2.45 -15.75 3.43
C ASP A 122 -3.48 -16.14 4.49
N PHE A 123 -4.76 -16.05 4.14
CA PHE A 123 -5.87 -16.26 5.08
C PHE A 123 -6.64 -17.54 4.74
N SER A 124 -7.01 -18.31 5.75
CA SER A 124 -7.87 -19.49 5.57
C SER A 124 -9.35 -19.10 5.58
N THR A 125 -9.69 -18.04 6.30
CA THR A 125 -11.04 -17.48 6.41
C THR A 125 -11.00 -15.97 6.31
N ILE A 126 -12.05 -15.35 5.74
CA ILE A 126 -12.13 -13.89 5.61
C ILE A 126 -12.07 -13.15 6.97
N ASP A 127 -12.45 -13.83 8.06
CA ASP A 127 -12.38 -13.28 9.41
C ASP A 127 -10.96 -12.95 9.85
N GLU A 128 -9.93 -13.57 9.27
CA GLU A 128 -8.52 -13.26 9.57
C GLU A 128 -8.08 -11.90 9.03
N LEU A 129 -8.86 -11.31 8.09
CA LEU A 129 -8.68 -9.95 7.59
C LEU A 129 -9.25 -8.88 8.53
N LYS A 130 -9.94 -9.25 9.61
CA LYS A 130 -10.37 -8.29 10.64
C LYS A 130 -9.13 -7.65 11.28
N GLY A 131 -9.13 -6.32 11.39
CA GLY A 131 -7.98 -5.58 11.90
C GLY A 131 -6.75 -5.65 11.00
N ILE A 132 -6.89 -6.01 9.72
CA ILE A 132 -5.74 -6.13 8.81
C ILE A 132 -4.95 -4.82 8.70
N ARG A 133 -5.61 -3.67 8.81
CA ARG A 133 -4.95 -2.36 8.79
C ARG A 133 -4.06 -2.15 10.01
N GLU A 134 -4.54 -2.52 11.20
CA GLU A 134 -3.73 -2.48 12.42
C GLU A 134 -2.52 -3.42 12.30
N LYS A 135 -2.70 -4.63 11.74
CA LYS A 135 -1.60 -5.57 11.51
C LYS A 135 -0.57 -5.01 10.53
N VAL A 136 -1.01 -4.41 9.42
CA VAL A 136 -0.13 -3.74 8.44
C VAL A 136 0.65 -2.60 9.11
N ARG A 137 -0.01 -1.76 9.91
CA ARG A 137 0.64 -0.67 10.66
C ARG A 137 1.71 -1.18 11.63
N LYS A 138 1.40 -2.25 12.38
CA LYS A 138 2.39 -2.91 13.26
C LYS A 138 3.57 -3.47 12.47
N ALA A 139 3.33 -4.07 11.31
CA ALA A 139 4.42 -4.54 10.45
C ALA A 139 5.28 -3.38 9.92
N GLN A 140 4.67 -2.25 9.54
CA GLN A 140 5.39 -1.04 9.14
C GLN A 140 6.22 -0.45 10.28
N SER A 141 5.66 -0.38 11.49
CA SER A 141 6.36 0.21 12.64
C SER A 141 7.60 -0.60 13.04
N LEU A 142 7.59 -1.92 12.85
CA LEU A 142 8.77 -2.78 13.05
C LEU A 142 9.92 -2.45 12.08
N ASN A 143 9.62 -1.97 10.87
CA ASN A 143 10.62 -1.57 9.88
C ASN A 143 11.15 -0.14 10.10
N ALA A 144 10.36 0.74 10.71
CA ALA A 144 10.68 2.17 10.91
C ALA A 144 11.63 2.47 12.10
N GLN A 145 12.14 1.47 12.81
CA GLN A 145 12.86 1.66 14.09
C GLN A 145 14.39 1.65 14.02
N ASN A 146 15.01 1.55 12.84
CA ASN A 146 16.42 1.92 12.68
C ASN A 146 16.53 3.45 12.58
N ASP A 147 17.45 4.07 13.33
CA ASP A 147 17.65 5.53 13.38
C ASP A 147 17.95 6.19 12.01
N GLN A 148 18.18 5.40 10.97
CA GLN A 148 18.40 5.84 9.60
C GLN A 148 17.10 6.23 8.85
N VAL A 149 15.92 5.83 9.32
CA VAL A 149 14.63 6.10 8.65
C VAL A 149 13.63 6.81 9.56
N SER A 150 14.11 7.83 10.27
CA SER A 150 13.28 8.65 11.17
C SER A 150 12.09 9.33 10.50
N SER A 151 12.12 9.45 9.17
CA SER A 151 11.02 9.97 8.33
C SER A 151 9.87 8.99 8.15
N LEU A 152 9.99 7.70 8.47
CA LEU A 152 8.89 6.72 8.37
C LEU A 152 8.24 6.41 9.72
N LYS A 153 8.61 7.13 10.79
CA LYS A 153 8.03 6.92 12.12
C LYS A 153 6.55 7.33 12.16
N GLU A 154 5.76 6.64 12.96
CA GLU A 154 4.37 7.00 13.28
C GLU A 154 4.32 8.46 13.76
N GLY A 155 3.43 9.26 13.16
CA GLY A 155 3.28 10.69 13.42
C GLY A 155 4.30 11.62 12.72
N SER A 156 5.28 11.09 11.98
CA SER A 156 6.11 11.92 11.08
C SER A 156 5.31 12.39 9.86
N PRO A 157 5.71 13.49 9.17
CA PRO A 157 5.02 13.96 7.97
C PRO A 157 4.86 12.83 6.94
N LEU A 158 5.93 12.15 6.56
CA LEU A 158 5.85 11.05 5.59
C LEU A 158 5.04 9.86 6.13
N GLY A 159 5.11 9.53 7.43
CA GLY A 159 4.23 8.50 8.05
C GLY A 159 2.74 8.82 7.88
N LYS A 160 2.31 10.05 8.16
CA LYS A 160 0.92 10.49 7.95
C LYS A 160 0.50 10.37 6.48
N PHE A 161 1.38 10.74 5.56
CA PHE A 161 1.14 10.65 4.11
C PHE A 161 1.17 9.23 3.54
N MET A 162 1.62 8.23 4.32
CA MET A 162 1.62 6.81 3.95
C MET A 162 0.30 6.08 4.32
N GLY A 163 -0.71 6.82 4.79
CA GLY A 163 -2.03 6.25 5.08
C GLY A 163 -2.13 5.62 6.48
N ASP A 164 -1.28 6.07 7.40
CA ASP A 164 -1.19 5.67 8.80
C ASP A 164 -2.32 6.29 9.64
N ASN A 165 -3.58 6.05 9.24
CA ASN A 165 -4.75 6.38 10.06
C ASN A 165 -5.30 5.12 10.72
N ASN A 166 -5.93 5.30 11.89
CA ASN A 166 -6.45 4.19 12.71
C ASN A 166 -7.79 3.62 12.24
N SER A 167 -8.25 3.96 11.03
CA SER A 167 -9.49 3.36 10.51
C SER A 167 -9.31 1.86 10.23
N ASP A 168 -10.32 1.08 10.59
CA ASP A 168 -10.35 -0.35 10.31
C ASP A 168 -11.17 -0.62 9.04
N VAL A 169 -11.01 -1.81 8.47
CA VAL A 169 -11.80 -2.27 7.32
C VAL A 169 -12.36 -3.64 7.61
N VAL A 170 -13.67 -3.76 7.44
CA VAL A 170 -14.39 -5.02 7.58
C VAL A 170 -14.71 -5.58 6.20
N TYR A 171 -14.21 -6.78 5.96
CA TYR A 171 -14.53 -7.56 4.79
C TYR A 171 -15.59 -8.61 5.13
N SER A 172 -16.62 -8.72 4.29
CA SER A 172 -17.63 -9.77 4.40
C SER A 172 -17.87 -10.40 3.04
N ILE A 173 -17.99 -11.72 3.00
CA ILE A 173 -18.28 -12.46 1.77
C ILE A 173 -19.35 -13.51 2.03
N SER A 174 -20.20 -13.69 1.04
CA SER A 174 -21.24 -14.70 0.99
C SER A 174 -21.34 -15.25 -0.42
N ASN A 175 -22.22 -16.24 -0.63
CA ASN A 175 -22.46 -16.77 -1.96
C ASN A 175 -23.02 -15.70 -2.91
N SER A 176 -23.80 -14.73 -2.44
CA SER A 176 -24.47 -13.75 -3.30
C SER A 176 -23.76 -12.41 -3.41
N ALA A 177 -22.92 -12.05 -2.43
CA ALA A 177 -22.32 -10.71 -2.37
C ALA A 177 -21.03 -10.67 -1.54
N PHE A 178 -20.26 -9.62 -1.79
CA PHE A 178 -19.11 -9.20 -1.00
C PHE A 178 -19.23 -7.72 -0.61
N SER A 179 -18.70 -7.37 0.56
CA SER A 179 -18.59 -5.97 1.00
C SER A 179 -17.24 -5.70 1.66
N ARG A 180 -16.66 -4.55 1.33
CA ARG A 180 -15.53 -3.91 2.02
C ARG A 180 -16.04 -2.60 2.61
N VAL A 181 -16.05 -2.48 3.93
CA VAL A 181 -16.61 -1.31 4.63
C VAL A 181 -15.60 -0.78 5.62
N THR A 182 -15.34 0.51 5.55
CA THR A 182 -14.45 1.21 6.47
C THR A 182 -15.20 1.52 7.77
N VAL A 183 -14.55 1.23 8.90
CA VAL A 183 -15.05 1.50 10.23
C VAL A 183 -14.21 2.61 10.86
N ILE A 184 -14.88 3.69 11.27
CA ILE A 184 -14.26 4.86 11.87
C ILE A 184 -14.92 5.06 13.24
N ASP A 185 -14.12 4.98 14.30
CA ASP A 185 -14.57 5.33 15.64
C ASP A 185 -14.37 6.82 15.94
N GLU A 186 -14.81 7.27 17.12
CA GLU A 186 -14.74 8.70 17.49
C GLU A 186 -13.31 9.23 17.61
N GLU A 187 -12.34 8.38 17.91
CA GLU A 187 -10.93 8.77 18.03
C GLU A 187 -10.31 8.93 16.64
N THR A 188 -10.48 7.93 15.78
CA THR A 188 -10.07 7.95 14.38
C THR A 188 -10.70 9.12 13.63
N GLN A 189 -11.98 9.44 13.89
CA GLN A 189 -12.65 10.58 13.27
C GLN A 189 -11.94 11.91 13.60
N LYS A 190 -11.44 12.08 14.83
CA LYS A 190 -10.69 13.28 15.22
C LYS A 190 -9.33 13.33 14.54
N GLU A 191 -8.62 12.21 14.46
CA GLU A 191 -7.34 12.13 13.75
C GLU A 191 -7.48 12.49 12.26
N LEU A 192 -8.56 12.01 11.61
CA LEU A 192 -8.87 12.37 10.23
C LEU A 192 -9.20 13.85 10.08
N GLU A 193 -9.95 14.44 11.03
CA GLU A 193 -10.24 15.88 11.02
C GLU A 193 -8.97 16.73 11.20
N GLU A 194 -8.07 16.32 12.08
CA GLU A 194 -6.76 16.97 12.25
C GLU A 194 -5.92 16.87 10.98
N LEU A 195 -5.83 15.69 10.39
CA LEU A 195 -5.14 15.48 9.11
C LEU A 195 -5.75 16.33 8.00
N ASN A 196 -7.09 16.41 7.92
CA ASN A 196 -7.77 17.23 6.90
C ASN A 196 -7.41 18.70 7.00
N ASN A 197 -7.34 19.24 8.22
CA ASN A 197 -6.91 20.61 8.44
C ASN A 197 -5.44 20.82 8.03
N GLU A 198 -4.56 19.86 8.30
CA GLU A 198 -3.17 19.88 7.83
C GLU A 198 -3.09 19.80 6.30
N LEU A 199 -3.94 19.00 5.66
CA LEU A 199 -3.99 18.85 4.21
C LEU A 199 -4.50 20.10 3.49
N ASP A 200 -5.53 20.76 4.04
CA ASP A 200 -6.17 21.94 3.44
C ASP A 200 -5.44 23.25 3.73
N SER A 201 -4.65 23.33 4.80
CA SER A 201 -3.84 24.51 5.09
C SER A 201 -2.57 24.53 4.23
N SER A 202 -2.21 25.69 3.67
CA SER A 202 -0.83 25.91 3.23
C SER A 202 0.05 25.88 4.48
N SER A 203 0.79 24.79 4.65
CA SER A 203 1.58 24.59 5.87
C SER A 203 2.74 25.59 5.90
N ASP A 204 3.04 26.16 7.06
CA ASP A 204 4.29 26.94 7.26
C ASP A 204 5.55 26.02 7.17
N ASP A 205 5.35 24.70 7.10
CA ASP A 205 6.39 23.69 6.91
C ASP A 205 6.54 23.34 5.41
N PRO A 206 7.66 23.71 4.76
CA PRO A 206 7.88 23.45 3.34
C PRO A 206 7.93 21.95 3.01
N THR A 207 8.23 21.07 3.97
CA THR A 207 8.29 19.62 3.73
C THR A 207 6.90 19.01 3.52
N THR A 208 5.89 19.58 4.18
CA THR A 208 4.50 19.11 4.08
C THR A 208 3.91 19.44 2.72
N ASP A 209 4.19 20.64 2.18
CA ASP A 209 3.75 21.03 0.84
C ASP A 209 4.45 20.20 -0.26
N GLU A 210 5.72 19.85 -0.07
CA GLU A 210 6.44 18.92 -0.97
C GLU A 210 5.78 17.54 -1.00
N PHE A 211 5.42 16.97 0.16
CA PHE A 211 4.70 15.70 0.22
C PHE A 211 3.31 15.78 -0.42
N LYS A 212 2.54 16.86 -0.19
CA LYS A 212 1.25 17.06 -0.87
C LYS A 212 1.40 17.04 -2.37
N ASN A 213 2.34 17.82 -2.90
CA ASN A 213 2.58 17.86 -4.34
C ASN A 213 3.00 16.50 -4.88
N TYR A 214 3.87 15.79 -4.15
CA TYR A 214 4.32 14.45 -4.48
C TYR A 214 3.14 13.45 -4.59
N PHE A 215 2.23 13.46 -3.60
CA PHE A 215 1.11 12.54 -3.57
C PHE A 215 -0.15 13.03 -4.32
N SER A 216 -0.17 14.26 -4.83
CA SER A 216 -1.34 14.88 -5.46
C SER A 216 -1.84 14.19 -6.73
N GLU A 217 -0.97 13.47 -7.43
CA GLU A 217 -1.32 12.68 -8.63
C GLU A 217 -1.31 11.17 -8.35
N SER A 218 -1.28 10.79 -7.07
CA SER A 218 -1.24 9.40 -6.63
C SER A 218 -2.63 8.82 -6.46
N PHE A 219 -2.74 7.50 -6.64
CA PHE A 219 -3.98 6.77 -6.41
C PHE A 219 -3.78 5.63 -5.40
N TYR A 220 -4.85 5.32 -4.67
CA TYR A 220 -5.06 4.05 -4.01
C TYR A 220 -5.86 3.14 -4.96
N GLU A 221 -5.25 2.05 -5.43
CA GLU A 221 -5.90 1.04 -6.27
C GLU A 221 -6.30 -0.17 -5.43
N VAL A 222 -7.54 -0.62 -5.58
CA VAL A 222 -8.06 -1.86 -5.00
C VAL A 222 -8.38 -2.84 -6.12
N GLU A 223 -7.82 -4.04 -6.04
CA GLU A 223 -8.04 -5.15 -6.98
C GLU A 223 -8.51 -6.38 -6.21
N ILE A 224 -9.72 -6.85 -6.49
CA ILE A 224 -10.30 -8.01 -5.80
C ILE A 224 -10.70 -9.06 -6.83
N THR A 225 -10.13 -10.25 -6.70
CA THR A 225 -10.43 -11.42 -7.53
C THR A 225 -11.29 -12.41 -6.75
N PHE A 226 -12.46 -12.75 -7.28
CA PHE A 226 -13.42 -13.66 -6.68
C PHE A 226 -13.47 -15.02 -7.41
N PRO A 227 -13.85 -16.12 -6.73
CA PRO A 227 -14.12 -17.38 -7.41
C PRO A 227 -15.39 -17.32 -8.26
N ARG A 228 -16.33 -16.41 -7.93
CA ARG A 228 -17.63 -16.23 -8.61
C ARG A 228 -17.61 -15.05 -9.57
N LYS A 229 -18.52 -15.07 -10.55
CA LYS A 229 -18.69 -13.96 -11.50
C LYS A 229 -19.41 -12.79 -10.84
N ILE A 230 -18.91 -11.59 -11.10
CA ILE A 230 -19.47 -10.31 -10.68
C ILE A 230 -20.65 -9.95 -11.59
N LYS A 231 -21.75 -9.56 -10.95
CA LYS A 231 -22.96 -9.05 -11.60
C LYS A 231 -22.98 -7.53 -11.63
N SER A 232 -22.65 -6.91 -10.51
CA SER A 232 -22.67 -5.46 -10.33
C SER A 232 -21.73 -5.04 -9.21
N SER A 233 -21.43 -3.74 -9.17
CA SER A 233 -20.63 -3.08 -8.13
C SER A 233 -21.29 -1.76 -7.75
N SER A 234 -21.15 -1.35 -6.49
CA SER A 234 -21.57 -0.02 -6.04
C SER A 234 -20.65 1.11 -6.51
N VAL A 235 -19.45 0.80 -7.00
CA VAL A 235 -18.47 1.79 -7.49
C VAL A 235 -18.63 1.94 -9.00
N GLU A 236 -19.17 3.08 -9.45
CA GLU A 236 -19.47 3.32 -10.89
C GLU A 236 -18.22 3.33 -11.77
N THR A 237 -17.08 3.77 -11.23
CA THR A 237 -15.79 3.84 -11.93
C THR A 237 -15.01 2.53 -11.91
N SER A 238 -15.61 1.46 -11.38
CA SER A 238 -14.93 0.16 -11.31
C SER A 238 -14.84 -0.52 -12.67
N GLU A 239 -13.71 -1.18 -12.90
CA GLU A 239 -13.45 -2.02 -14.06
C GLU A 239 -13.63 -3.48 -13.66
N ILE A 240 -14.34 -4.24 -14.49
CA ILE A 240 -14.54 -5.69 -14.32
C ILE A 240 -13.75 -6.40 -15.41
N SER A 241 -12.94 -7.40 -15.02
CA SER A 241 -12.14 -8.20 -15.94
C SER A 241 -12.97 -8.95 -16.97
N ASN A 242 -12.33 -9.39 -18.06
CA ASN A 242 -12.99 -10.12 -19.16
C ASN A 242 -13.66 -11.44 -18.73
N ASP A 243 -13.11 -12.11 -17.71
CA ASP A 243 -13.70 -13.32 -17.12
C ASP A 243 -14.79 -13.03 -16.08
N SER A 244 -15.03 -11.74 -15.82
CA SER A 244 -15.97 -11.18 -14.85
C SER A 244 -15.69 -11.60 -13.42
N LYS A 245 -14.45 -11.96 -13.07
CA LYS A 245 -14.09 -12.42 -11.71
C LYS A 245 -13.30 -11.39 -10.91
N THR A 246 -12.70 -10.42 -11.57
CA THR A 246 -11.88 -9.39 -10.92
C THR A 246 -12.57 -8.04 -11.05
N ILE A 247 -12.65 -7.31 -9.95
CA ILE A 247 -12.98 -5.90 -9.92
C ILE A 247 -11.74 -5.10 -9.58
N SER A 248 -11.52 -4.00 -10.29
CA SER A 248 -10.48 -3.03 -10.01
C SER A 248 -11.10 -1.64 -9.94
N TYR A 249 -10.73 -0.86 -8.94
CA TYR A 249 -11.14 0.54 -8.83
C TYR A 249 -10.07 1.34 -8.11
N LYS A 250 -10.10 2.65 -8.26
CA LYS A 250 -9.12 3.54 -7.65
C LYS A 250 -9.78 4.77 -7.07
N ALA A 251 -9.22 5.25 -5.97
CA ALA A 251 -9.51 6.56 -5.40
C ALA A 251 -8.27 7.43 -5.46
N ASP A 252 -8.46 8.74 -5.56
CA ASP A 252 -7.39 9.71 -5.36
C ASP A 252 -6.79 9.53 -3.96
N TRP A 253 -5.45 9.57 -3.87
CA TRP A 253 -4.76 9.34 -2.60
C TRP A 253 -5.10 10.41 -1.56
N MET A 254 -5.22 11.67 -1.98
CA MET A 254 -5.56 12.78 -1.10
C MET A 254 -7.00 12.68 -0.62
N GLU A 255 -7.94 12.29 -1.50
CA GLU A 255 -9.32 12.00 -1.09
C GLU A 255 -9.39 10.84 -0.09
N TYR A 256 -8.61 9.78 -0.31
CA TYR A 256 -8.52 8.64 0.61
C TYR A 256 -7.97 9.03 1.99
N LEU A 257 -6.90 9.83 2.05
CA LEU A 257 -6.36 10.32 3.32
C LEU A 257 -7.42 11.12 4.10
N LYS A 258 -8.29 11.85 3.39
CA LYS A 258 -9.35 12.65 3.99
C LYS A 258 -10.53 11.84 4.48
N ASP A 259 -10.94 10.87 3.67
CA ASP A 259 -12.04 9.98 3.98
C ASP A 259 -11.76 8.57 3.42
N PRO A 260 -11.31 7.62 4.25
CA PRO A 260 -10.99 6.28 3.78
C PRO A 260 -12.22 5.50 3.25
N ARG A 261 -13.45 5.96 3.52
CA ARG A 261 -14.70 5.36 3.01
C ARG A 261 -14.85 5.50 1.50
N VAL A 262 -14.05 6.33 0.83
CA VAL A 262 -14.02 6.40 -0.65
C VAL A 262 -13.65 5.06 -1.30
N LEU A 263 -13.04 4.15 -0.54
CA LEU A 263 -12.70 2.80 -0.99
C LEU A 263 -13.76 1.74 -0.64
N ASP A 264 -14.88 2.11 -0.01
CA ASP A 264 -15.95 1.17 0.32
C ASP A 264 -16.62 0.65 -0.94
N VAL A 265 -16.86 -0.66 -0.98
CA VAL A 265 -17.48 -1.31 -2.14
C VAL A 265 -18.41 -2.42 -1.71
N ASN A 266 -19.54 -2.51 -2.40
CA ASN A 266 -20.42 -3.67 -2.40
C ASN A 266 -20.40 -4.29 -3.79
N VAL A 267 -20.23 -5.60 -3.85
CA VAL A 267 -20.20 -6.38 -5.09
C VAL A 267 -21.31 -7.43 -5.02
N GLU A 268 -22.15 -7.49 -6.04
CA GLU A 268 -23.12 -8.58 -6.19
C GLU A 268 -22.56 -9.63 -7.15
N PHE A 269 -22.78 -10.90 -6.82
CA PHE A 269 -22.42 -12.01 -7.70
C PHE A 269 -23.60 -12.44 -8.56
N VAL A 270 -23.30 -13.10 -9.67
CA VAL A 270 -24.32 -13.71 -10.52
C VAL A 270 -25.00 -14.85 -9.73
N ASP A 271 -26.33 -14.89 -9.79
CA ASP A 271 -27.14 -15.96 -9.22
C ASP A 271 -26.81 -17.29 -9.94
N GLU A 272 -26.66 -18.37 -9.19
CA GLU A 272 -26.44 -19.73 -9.74
C GLU A 272 -27.71 -20.36 -10.30
#